data_AF-A0A3N5X2A9-F1
#
_entry.id   AF-A0A3N5X2A9-F1
#
_cell.length_a   1.000
_cell.length_b   1.000
_cell.length_c   1.000
_cell.angle_alpha   90.00
_cell.angle_beta   90.00
_cell.angle_gamma   90.00
#
_symmetry.space_group_name_H-M   'P 1'
#
loop_
_entity.id
_entity.type
_entity.pdbx_description
1 polymer ?
#
loop_
_entity_poly.entity_id
_entity_poly.type
_entity_poly.pdbx_seq_one_letter_code
_entity_poly.pdbx_strand_id
1 'polypeptide(L)' 'LLLSHFGKESRAEPVLPRISQEDLADMVGTTRSRVSHFMNKFRKLGFIDYGDQGGLTVNSGLLSVVLHD' A
#
# COMPACT_ATOMS: atom_id res chain seq x y z
N LEU A 1 -7.43 2.97 26.63
CA LEU A 1 -7.61 3.21 25.18
C LEU A 1 -6.25 3.13 24.51
N LEU A 2 -5.98 2.06 23.75
CA LEU A 2 -4.68 1.73 23.12
C LEU A 2 -4.48 2.44 21.75
N LEU A 3 -5.14 3.59 21.55
CA LEU A 3 -5.11 4.35 20.30
C LEU A 3 -4.28 5.64 20.41
N SER A 4 -3.79 5.98 21.60
CA SER A 4 -3.13 7.25 21.91
C SER A 4 -1.63 7.29 21.59
N HIS A 5 -1.06 6.26 20.97
CA HIS A 5 0.38 6.23 20.62
C HIS A 5 0.69 6.21 19.11
N PHE A 6 -0.29 6.35 18.20
CA PHE A 6 0.00 6.48 16.76
C PHE A 6 0.30 7.93 16.34
N GLY A 7 0.87 8.71 17.25
CA GLY A 7 1.36 10.06 16.99
C GLY A 7 2.86 10.04 16.82
N LYS A 8 3.33 10.43 15.63
CA LYS A 8 4.74 10.64 15.21
C LYS A 8 5.41 9.39 14.64
N GLU A 9 5.28 9.22 13.33
CA GLU A 9 6.13 8.46 12.37
C GLU A 9 5.33 7.76 11.24
N SER A 10 4.04 8.06 11.08
CA SER A 10 3.31 7.82 9.82
C SER A 10 3.76 8.83 8.74
N ARG A 11 5.04 8.80 8.34
CA ARG A 11 5.42 9.43 7.09
C ARG A 11 5.00 8.48 5.98
N ALA A 12 4.09 8.92 5.13
CA ALA A 12 3.88 8.34 3.82
C ALA A 12 5.27 8.25 3.13
N GLU A 13 5.83 7.04 3.13
CA GLU A 13 7.09 6.68 2.48
C GLU A 13 6.87 6.63 0.95
N PRO A 14 7.95 6.66 0.13
CA PRO A 14 8.00 7.40 -1.12
C PRO A 14 6.88 7.03 -2.09
N VAL A 15 6.32 8.08 -2.72
CA VAL A 15 5.46 7.94 -3.88
C VAL A 15 6.21 7.10 -4.91
N LEU A 16 5.78 5.86 -5.10
CA LEU A 16 6.37 5.02 -6.11
C LEU A 16 6.09 5.67 -7.48
N PRO A 17 7.09 5.74 -8.37
CA PRO A 17 6.87 6.21 -9.74
C PRO A 17 5.72 5.42 -10.36
N ARG A 18 5.04 6.03 -11.35
CA ARG A 18 3.89 5.42 -12.06
C ARG A 18 4.25 4.05 -12.65
N ILE A 19 4.11 3.02 -11.82
CA ILE A 19 4.25 1.62 -12.17
C ILE A 19 2.86 1.12 -12.49
N SER A 20 2.69 0.49 -13.65
CA SER A 20 1.41 -0.07 -14.02
C SER A 20 1.13 -1.35 -13.22
N GLN A 21 -0.14 -1.76 -13.15
CA GLN A 21 -0.49 -3.06 -12.57
C GLN A 21 0.03 -4.24 -13.39
N GLU A 22 0.36 -4.02 -14.66
CA GLU A 22 0.97 -5.02 -15.53
C GLU A 22 2.44 -5.22 -15.15
N ASP A 23 3.18 -4.13 -14.97
CA ASP A 23 4.56 -4.20 -14.46
C ASP A 23 4.61 -4.88 -13.07
N LEU A 24 3.66 -4.59 -12.18
CA LEU A 24 3.52 -5.28 -10.89
C LEU A 24 3.22 -6.77 -11.03
N ALA A 25 2.41 -7.14 -12.02
CA ALA A 25 2.07 -8.53 -12.25
C ALA A 25 3.32 -9.31 -12.69
N ASP A 26 4.11 -8.74 -13.59
CA ASP A 26 5.36 -9.32 -14.08
C ASP A 26 6.41 -9.42 -12.97
N MET A 27 6.60 -8.36 -12.18
CA MET A 27 7.54 -8.34 -11.06
C MET A 27 7.21 -9.38 -9.97
N VAL A 28 5.92 -9.59 -9.70
CA VAL A 28 5.46 -10.53 -8.66
C VAL A 28 5.29 -11.96 -9.20
N GLY A 29 5.26 -12.15 -10.52
CA GLY A 29 5.02 -13.45 -11.14
C GLY A 29 3.56 -13.90 -11.02
N THR A 30 2.61 -12.97 -11.22
CA THR A 30 1.17 -13.23 -11.11
C THR A 30 0.41 -12.59 -12.27
N THR A 31 -0.93 -12.58 -12.23
CA THR A 31 -1.74 -11.93 -13.26
C THR A 31 -2.15 -10.51 -12.84
N ARG A 32 -2.32 -9.62 -13.82
CA ARG A 32 -2.87 -8.26 -13.61
C ARG A 32 -4.16 -8.26 -12.79
N SER A 33 -5.04 -9.24 -13.00
CA SER A 33 -6.29 -9.39 -12.25
C SER A 33 -6.05 -9.68 -10.77
N ARG A 34 -5.09 -10.56 -10.44
CA ARG A 34 -4.70 -10.84 -9.05
C ARG A 34 -4.07 -9.62 -8.38
N VAL A 35 -3.20 -8.90 -9.08
CA VAL A 35 -2.66 -7.61 -8.58
C VAL A 35 -3.80 -6.64 -8.28
N SER A 36 -4.73 -6.44 -9.22
CA SER A 36 -5.87 -5.54 -9.03
C SER A 36 -6.73 -5.91 -7.83
N HIS A 37 -6.96 -7.22 -7.61
CA HIS A 37 -7.70 -7.72 -6.46
C HIS A 37 -7.04 -7.30 -5.13
N PHE A 38 -5.73 -7.52 -4.99
CA PHE A 38 -4.99 -7.16 -3.78
C PHE A 38 -4.86 -5.65 -3.59
N MET A 39 -4.53 -4.89 -4.64
CA MET A 39 -4.45 -3.43 -4.56
C MET A 39 -5.77 -2.80 -4.12
N ASN A 40 -6.91 -3.31 -4.61
CA ASN A 40 -8.22 -2.87 -4.13
C ASN A 40 -8.45 -3.20 -2.65
N LYS A 41 -8.01 -4.37 -2.18
CA LYS A 41 -8.10 -4.77 -0.78
C LYS A 41 -7.22 -3.88 0.11
N PHE A 42 -5.97 -3.63 -0.30
CA PHE A 42 -5.03 -2.79 0.44
C PHE A 42 -5.54 -1.35 0.55
N ARG A 43 -6.12 -0.80 -0.52
CA ARG A 43 -6.76 0.51 -0.48
C ARG A 43 -7.92 0.56 0.51
N LYS A 44 -8.81 -0.44 0.49
CA LYS A 44 -9.96 -0.51 1.42
C LYS A 44 -9.51 -0.61 2.89
N LEU A 45 -8.38 -1.24 3.14
CA LEU A 45 -7.80 -1.41 4.47
C LEU A 45 -6.89 -0.23 4.89
N GLY A 46 -6.71 0.77 4.02
CA GLY A 46 -5.92 1.97 4.31
C GLY A 46 -4.41 1.77 4.22
N PHE A 47 -3.91 0.63 3.71
CA PHE A 47 -2.47 0.40 3.55
C PHE A 47 -1.85 1.21 2.41
N ILE A 48 -2.65 1.58 1.40
CA ILE A 48 -2.19 2.34 0.24
C ILE A 48 -3.20 3.39 -0.19
N ASP A 49 -2.73 4.43 -0.87
CA ASP A 49 -3.54 5.42 -1.58
C ASP A 49 -2.99 5.70 -2.99
N TYR A 50 -3.88 6.00 -3.92
CA TYR A 50 -3.51 6.48 -5.25
C TYR A 50 -3.65 8.00 -5.26
N GLY A 51 -2.52 8.71 -5.22
CA GLY A 51 -2.54 10.17 -5.29
C GLY A 51 -3.12 10.67 -6.61
N ASP A 52 -3.48 11.96 -6.64
CA ASP A 52 -4.15 12.61 -7.79
C ASP A 52 -3.38 12.48 -9.12
N GLN A 53 -2.07 12.29 -9.06
CA GLN A 53 -1.21 12.10 -10.23
C GLN A 53 -0.94 10.62 -10.55
N GLY A 54 -1.68 9.68 -9.97
CA GLY A 54 -1.51 8.24 -10.20
C GLY A 54 -0.28 7.63 -9.52
N GLY A 55 0.33 8.35 -8.57
CA GLY A 55 1.39 7.82 -7.72
C GLY A 55 0.82 6.94 -6.60
N LEU A 56 1.56 5.89 -6.22
CA LEU A 56 1.16 4.98 -5.14
C LEU A 56 1.84 5.42 -3.84
N THR A 57 1.03 5.74 -2.83
CA THR A 57 1.48 6.04 -1.47
C THR A 57 1.28 4.83 -0.58
N VAL A 58 2.27 4.50 0.25
CA VAL A 58 2.19 3.39 1.22
C VAL A 58 2.13 3.94 2.64
N ASN A 59 1.12 3.51 3.40
CA ASN A 59 0.93 3.89 4.79
C ASN A 59 1.66 2.90 5.70
N SER A 60 2.93 3.19 5.97
CA SER A 60 3.86 2.35 6.74
C SER A 60 3.45 2.12 8.21
N GLY A 61 2.63 3.01 8.78
CA GLY A 61 2.15 2.86 10.17
C GLY A 61 1.25 1.64 10.41
N LEU A 62 0.71 1.01 9.36
CA LEU A 62 -0.13 -0.18 9.44
C LEU A 62 0.64 -1.49 9.18
N LEU A 63 1.90 -1.42 8.71
CA LEU A 63 2.71 -2.60 8.40
C LEU A 63 3.00 -3.46 9.63
N SER A 64 3.06 -2.86 10.83
CA SER A 64 3.25 -3.58 12.10
C SER A 64 2.12 -4.57 12.42
N VAL A 65 0.93 -4.39 11.85
CA VAL A 65 -0.22 -5.30 12.05
C VAL A 65 -0.08 -6.58 11.21
N VAL A 66 0.69 -6.55 10.12
CA VAL A 66 0.86 -7.68 9.19
C VAL A 66 2.18 -8.43 9.44
N LEU A 67 3.20 -7.76 9.98
CA LEU A 67 4.52 -8.32 10.23
C LEU A 67 4.68 -8.94 11.64
N HIS A 68 3.66 -8.88 12.48
CA HIS A 68 3.60 -9.60 13.76
C HIS A 68 2.76 -10.87 13.62
N ASP A 69 3.38 -11.89 13.02
CA ASP A 69 3.21 -13.32 13.32
C ASP A 69 4.51 -14.06 12.97
#